data_AF-A0A956ZAV1-F1
#
_entry.id   AF-A0A956ZAV1-F1
#
_cell.length_a   1.000
_cell.length_b   1.000
_cell.length_c   1.000
_cell.angle_alpha   90.00
_cell.angle_beta   90.00
_cell.angle_gamma   90.00
#
_symmetry.space_group_name_H-M   'P 1'
#
loop_
_entity.id
_entity.type
_entity.pdbx_description
1 polymer ?
#
loop_
_entity_poly.entity_id
_entity_poly.type
_entity_poly.pdbx_seq_one_letter_code
_entity_poly.pdbx_strand_id
1 'polypeptide(L)'
;MAVTEVEEPGRGRKTYDLKIIKWLYGFSGPYRKYLFLSLALMLMTAALELAVPYIAKVAVDKYIYPSWRVASFEGEAGKKPGAEELENKLLALDPSLVIKLGAGSYLVDMSSLGNEDRSNLEKLGLAGSEKFLVVKPEELPAKDRAEIGGIIGKYPTAFGEAGGAYYISYGALKGLGRADLLTLRSEEIREVGILAAVLFLCLIGIFIFSSAFTYLLNFSGHRIMHRVRTEVFARTLRLPQSFFDKNPVGRLTTRVTSDVNAINEMYTSVAVQFVKDV
;
A
#
# COMPACT_ATOMS: atom_id res chain seq x y z
N MET A 1 -33.20 -39.25 12.38
CA MET A 1 -34.40 -38.53 11.95
C MET A 1 -34.07 -37.05 12.07
N ALA A 2 -33.66 -36.44 10.96
CA ALA A 2 -33.24 -35.05 10.89
C ALA A 2 -34.47 -34.15 10.88
N VAL A 3 -34.54 -33.19 11.80
CA VAL A 3 -35.55 -32.14 11.80
C VAL A 3 -35.10 -31.12 10.76
N THR A 4 -35.81 -31.07 9.65
CA THR A 4 -35.63 -30.06 8.60
C THR A 4 -36.06 -28.70 9.14
N GLU A 5 -35.10 -27.79 9.27
CA GLU A 5 -35.36 -26.36 9.42
C GLU A 5 -36.09 -25.88 8.16
N VAL A 6 -37.35 -25.51 8.31
CA VAL A 6 -38.12 -24.84 7.27
C VAL A 6 -37.62 -23.41 7.21
N GLU A 7 -36.76 -23.10 6.23
CA GLU A 7 -36.43 -21.72 5.88
C GLU A 7 -37.69 -20.99 5.39
N GLU A 8 -38.18 -20.03 6.18
CA GLU A 8 -39.24 -19.12 5.74
C GLU A 8 -38.73 -18.18 4.63
N PRO A 9 -39.40 -18.11 3.46
CA PRO A 9 -38.98 -17.26 2.36
C PRO A 9 -39.46 -15.82 2.61
N GLY A 10 -38.57 -14.94 3.06
CA GLY A 10 -38.93 -13.52 3.23
C GLY A 10 -37.93 -12.62 3.95
N ARG A 11 -36.89 -13.16 4.59
CA ARG A 11 -35.92 -12.33 5.37
C ARG A 11 -34.80 -11.73 4.51
N GLY A 12 -35.12 -11.32 3.28
CA GLY A 12 -34.17 -10.89 2.26
C GLY A 12 -34.11 -9.39 1.99
N ARG A 13 -34.74 -8.53 2.80
CA ARG A 13 -34.50 -7.09 2.75
C ARG A 13 -33.71 -6.67 3.99
N LYS A 14 -32.39 -6.48 3.82
CA LYS A 14 -31.61 -5.57 4.68
C LYS A 14 -32.10 -4.14 4.43
N THR A 15 -33.33 -3.83 4.85
CA THR A 15 -33.75 -2.45 5.02
C THR A 15 -33.00 -1.93 6.22
N TYR A 16 -31.85 -1.31 5.97
CA TYR A 16 -31.23 -0.37 6.89
C TYR A 16 -32.26 0.72 7.15
N ASP A 17 -33.12 0.51 8.14
CA ASP A 17 -34.09 1.54 8.51
C ASP A 17 -33.29 2.68 9.13
N LEU A 18 -33.06 3.73 8.33
CA LEU A 18 -32.40 4.96 8.75
C LEU A 18 -33.01 5.53 10.03
N LYS A 19 -34.27 5.19 10.34
CA LYS A 19 -34.91 5.52 11.62
C LYS A 19 -34.23 4.82 12.81
N ILE A 20 -33.88 3.54 12.70
CA ILE A 20 -33.17 2.79 13.75
C ILE A 20 -31.77 3.37 13.94
N ILE A 21 -31.07 3.71 12.86
CA ILE A 21 -29.75 4.36 12.92
C ILE A 21 -29.85 5.74 13.59
N LYS A 22 -30.81 6.57 13.19
CA LYS A 22 -31.06 7.88 13.80
C LYS A 22 -31.46 7.77 15.28
N TRP A 23 -32.23 6.74 15.63
CA TRP A 23 -32.62 6.44 17.00
C TRP A 23 -31.41 6.01 17.85
N LEU A 24 -30.57 5.10 17.35
CA LEU A 24 -29.30 4.69 17.96
C LEU A 24 -28.33 5.86 18.14
N TYR A 25 -28.29 6.77 17.17
CA TYR A 25 -27.50 7.99 17.24
C TYR A 25 -27.97 8.93 18.38
N GLY A 26 -29.22 8.83 18.82
CA GLY A 26 -29.71 9.46 20.04
C GLY A 26 -29.06 8.88 21.30
N PHE A 27 -28.85 7.57 21.35
CA PHE A 27 -28.20 6.88 22.48
C PHE A 27 -26.69 7.09 22.53
N SER A 28 -26.04 7.38 21.39
CA SER A 28 -24.60 7.59 21.29
C SER A 28 -24.08 8.91 21.89
N GLY A 29 -24.98 9.83 22.31
CA GLY A 29 -24.67 11.18 22.80
C GLY A 29 -23.34 11.38 23.54
N PRO A 30 -23.14 10.77 24.74
CA PRO A 30 -21.91 10.95 25.51
C PRO A 30 -20.68 10.24 24.92
N TYR A 31 -20.87 9.31 23.98
CA TYR A 31 -19.80 8.50 23.38
C TYR A 31 -19.38 8.97 21.99
N ARG A 32 -20.01 10.02 21.45
CA ARG A 32 -19.72 10.56 20.10
C ARG A 32 -18.25 10.87 19.88
N LYS A 33 -17.55 11.38 20.90
CA LYS A 33 -16.10 11.67 20.80
C LYS A 33 -15.28 10.42 20.48
N TYR A 34 -15.60 9.28 21.10
CA TYR A 34 -14.93 8.01 20.81
C TYR A 34 -15.27 7.50 19.41
N LEU A 35 -16.47 7.78 18.91
CA LEU A 35 -16.89 7.40 17.55
C LEU A 35 -16.20 8.22 16.47
N PHE A 36 -16.08 9.53 16.69
CA PHE A 36 -15.30 10.39 15.80
C PHE A 36 -13.82 10.04 15.85
N LEU A 37 -13.28 9.74 17.03
CA LEU A 37 -11.90 9.31 17.18
C LEU A 37 -11.65 7.96 16.48
N SER A 38 -12.56 6.99 16.62
CA SER A 38 -12.46 5.73 15.90
C SER A 38 -12.53 5.94 14.39
N LEU A 39 -13.43 6.80 13.89
CA LEU A 39 -13.48 7.13 12.47
C LEU A 39 -12.17 7.77 11.97
N ALA A 40 -11.58 8.68 12.75
CA ALA A 40 -10.30 9.28 12.39
C ALA A 40 -9.15 8.25 12.38
N LEU A 41 -9.10 7.35 13.36
CA LEU A 41 -8.14 6.26 13.39
C LEU A 41 -8.32 5.30 12.21
N MET A 42 -9.56 5.01 11.83
CA MET A 42 -9.86 4.20 10.65
C MET A 42 -9.29 4.83 9.38
N LEU A 43 -9.53 6.13 9.16
CA LEU A 43 -8.99 6.83 7.98
C LEU A 43 -7.45 6.86 7.99
N MET A 44 -6.84 6.99 9.16
CA MET A 44 -5.38 6.93 9.30
C MET A 44 -4.83 5.54 8.96
N THR A 45 -5.47 4.47 9.43
CA THR A 45 -5.11 3.09 9.11
C THR A 45 -5.18 2.85 7.60
N ALA A 46 -6.27 3.26 6.95
CA ALA A 46 -6.43 3.12 5.50
C ALA A 46 -5.32 3.87 4.72
N ALA A 47 -4.99 5.11 5.13
CA ALA A 47 -3.92 5.86 4.50
C ALA A 47 -2.55 5.16 4.62
N LEU A 48 -2.26 4.52 5.76
CA LEU A 48 -1.04 3.74 5.94
C LEU A 48 -1.05 2.44 5.11
N GLU A 49 -2.20 1.76 4.99
CA GLU A 49 -2.33 0.57 4.15
C GLU A 49 -2.04 0.88 2.68
N LEU A 50 -2.43 2.06 2.19
CA LEU A 50 -2.06 2.54 0.84
C LEU A 50 -0.56 2.90 0.72
N ALA A 51 0.11 3.28 1.81
CA ALA A 51 1.54 3.58 1.78
C ALA A 51 2.40 2.31 1.59
N VAL A 52 1.95 1.15 2.08
CA VAL A 52 2.65 -0.14 1.94
C VAL A 52 2.99 -0.51 0.49
N PRO A 53 2.02 -0.59 -0.45
CA PRO A 53 2.32 -0.93 -1.85
C PRO A 53 3.16 0.16 -2.53
N TYR A 54 3.01 1.42 -2.13
CA TYR A 54 3.84 2.50 -2.66
C TYR A 54 5.31 2.36 -2.25
N ILE A 55 5.58 2.11 -0.96
CA ILE A 55 6.94 1.87 -0.46
C ILE A 55 7.55 0.64 -1.14
N ALA A 56 6.77 -0.45 -1.26
CA ALA A 56 7.22 -1.64 -1.95
C ALA A 56 7.57 -1.37 -3.42
N LYS A 57 6.74 -0.61 -4.15
CA LYS A 57 7.01 -0.20 -5.52
C LYS A 57 8.33 0.58 -5.62
N VAL A 58 8.52 1.59 -4.77
CA VAL A 58 9.73 2.42 -4.76
C VAL A 58 10.98 1.57 -4.46
N ALA A 59 10.89 0.64 -3.52
CA ALA A 59 12.00 -0.28 -3.21
C ALA A 59 12.36 -1.16 -4.41
N VAL A 60 11.36 -1.72 -5.09
CA VAL A 60 11.55 -2.63 -6.24
C VAL A 60 12.12 -1.89 -7.45
N ASP A 61 11.47 -0.79 -7.85
CA ASP A 61 11.75 -0.10 -9.11
C ASP A 61 13.07 0.67 -9.08
N LYS A 62 13.45 1.23 -7.92
CA LYS A 62 14.62 2.11 -7.80
C LYS A 62 15.89 1.42 -7.29
N TYR A 63 15.75 0.40 -6.43
CA TYR A 63 16.91 -0.13 -5.69
C TYR A 63 17.14 -1.63 -5.86
N ILE A 64 16.09 -2.45 -6.07
CA ILE A 64 16.26 -3.91 -6.21
C ILE A 64 16.57 -4.29 -7.65
N TYR A 65 15.80 -3.76 -8.62
CA TYR A 65 15.95 -4.08 -10.03
C TYR A 65 16.78 -3.03 -10.78
N PRO A 66 17.91 -3.41 -11.40
CA PRO A 66 18.63 -2.51 -12.28
C PRO A 66 17.74 -2.13 -13.46
N SER A 67 17.49 -0.83 -13.58
CA SER A 67 16.56 -0.22 -14.53
C SER A 67 17.25 0.29 -15.79
N TRP A 68 18.58 0.41 -15.78
CA TRP A 68 19.32 0.98 -16.90
C TRP A 68 19.41 0.02 -18.07
N ARG A 69 19.08 0.53 -19.26
CA ARG A 69 19.19 -0.19 -20.54
C ARG A 69 19.91 0.69 -21.56
N VAL A 70 20.58 0.03 -22.50
CA VAL A 70 21.12 0.72 -23.68
C VAL A 70 19.99 0.92 -24.67
N ALA A 71 19.67 2.17 -24.99
CA ALA A 71 18.81 2.56 -26.08
C ALA A 71 19.68 2.96 -27.29
N SER A 72 19.62 2.19 -28.38
CA SER A 72 20.34 2.51 -29.61
C SER A 72 19.39 3.10 -30.64
N PHE A 73 19.70 4.31 -31.10
CA PHE A 73 19.01 4.99 -32.19
C PHE A 73 19.77 4.86 -33.51
N GLU A 74 20.85 4.07 -33.53
CA GLU A 74 21.63 3.81 -34.72
C GLU A 74 21.09 2.56 -35.46
N GLY A 75 20.83 2.66 -36.76
CA GLY A 75 20.36 1.54 -37.60
C GLY A 75 18.89 1.61 -38.02
N GLU A 76 18.31 0.46 -38.42
CA GLU A 76 16.93 0.39 -38.93
C GLU A 76 15.86 0.77 -37.89
N ALA A 77 16.17 0.59 -36.60
CA ALA A 77 15.27 0.92 -35.50
C ALA A 77 15.13 2.44 -35.30
N GLY A 78 16.19 3.22 -35.48
CA GLY A 78 16.18 4.69 -35.37
C GLY A 78 15.54 5.40 -36.57
N LYS A 79 15.37 4.71 -37.70
CA LYS A 79 14.68 5.23 -38.89
C LYS A 79 13.16 5.08 -38.82
N LYS A 80 12.61 4.47 -37.76
CA LYS A 80 11.17 4.29 -37.58
C LYS A 80 10.50 5.64 -37.23
N PRO A 81 9.27 5.88 -37.73
CA PRO A 81 8.54 7.11 -37.40
C PRO A 81 8.34 7.21 -35.87
N GLY A 82 8.72 8.34 -35.29
CA GLY A 82 8.67 8.61 -33.85
C GLY A 82 9.98 8.36 -33.07
N ALA A 83 10.99 7.72 -33.68
CA ALA A 83 12.28 7.47 -33.02
C ALA A 83 13.10 8.76 -32.81
N GLU A 84 13.12 9.67 -33.79
CA GLU A 84 13.79 10.98 -33.68
C GLU A 84 13.11 11.89 -32.64
N GLU A 85 11.78 11.81 -32.49
CA GLU A 85 11.05 12.57 -31.47
C GLU A 85 11.37 12.06 -30.06
N LEU A 86 11.47 10.73 -29.90
CA LEU A 86 11.89 10.10 -28.65
C LEU A 86 13.35 10.42 -28.31
N GLU A 87 14.26 10.40 -29.29
CA GLU A 87 15.66 10.76 -29.07
C GLU A 87 15.78 12.21 -28.57
N ASN A 88 15.07 13.15 -29.20
CA ASN A 88 15.06 14.55 -28.77
C ASN A 88 14.43 14.74 -27.38
N LYS A 89 13.36 14.00 -27.05
CA LYS A 89 12.78 14.01 -25.70
C LYS A 89 13.74 13.44 -24.66
N LEU A 90 14.47 12.38 -24.98
CA LEU A 90 15.49 11.80 -24.09
C LEU A 90 16.67 12.75 -23.89
N LEU A 91 17.12 13.44 -24.94
CA LEU A 91 18.18 14.44 -24.85
C LEU A 91 17.75 15.70 -24.09
N ALA A 92 16.45 15.98 -24.01
CA ALA A 92 15.86 17.06 -23.22
C ALA A 92 15.65 16.69 -21.75
N LEU A 93 15.77 15.40 -21.39
CA LEU A 93 15.75 14.96 -19.99
C LEU A 93 17.07 15.33 -19.29
N ASP A 94 17.01 15.30 -17.95
CA ASP A 94 18.15 15.61 -17.09
C ASP A 94 19.39 14.77 -17.48
N PRO A 95 20.59 15.37 -17.62
CA PRO A 95 21.83 14.66 -17.97
C PRO A 95 22.17 13.49 -17.02
N SER A 96 21.60 13.50 -15.82
CA SER A 96 21.72 12.43 -14.84
C SER A 96 20.95 11.15 -15.20
N LEU A 97 19.99 11.21 -16.13
CA LEU A 97 19.10 10.11 -16.53
C LEU A 97 19.50 9.44 -17.86
N VAL A 98 20.31 10.15 -18.66
CA VAL A 98 20.72 9.70 -20.00
C VAL A 98 22.23 9.90 -20.18
N ILE A 99 22.97 8.80 -20.29
CA ILE A 99 24.42 8.81 -20.46
C ILE A 99 24.76 8.45 -21.91
N LYS A 100 25.52 9.30 -22.60
CA LYS A 100 25.92 9.04 -24.00
C LYS A 100 27.05 8.01 -24.04
N LEU A 101 26.83 6.87 -24.72
CA LEU A 101 27.81 5.81 -24.92
C LEU A 101 28.66 6.01 -26.19
N GLY A 102 28.19 6.89 -27.10
CA GLY A 102 28.78 7.12 -28.42
C GLY A 102 27.95 6.49 -29.55
N ALA A 103 28.15 6.96 -30.78
CA ALA A 103 27.47 6.45 -31.99
C ALA A 103 25.93 6.32 -31.88
N GLY A 104 25.25 7.36 -31.37
CA GLY A 104 23.77 7.35 -31.26
C GLY A 104 23.20 6.33 -30.25
N SER A 105 24.03 5.75 -29.40
CA SER A 105 23.61 4.89 -28.29
C SER A 105 23.64 5.64 -26.96
N TYR A 106 22.58 5.46 -26.18
CA TYR A 106 22.37 6.12 -24.89
C TYR A 106 22.05 5.08 -23.81
N LEU A 107 22.63 5.24 -22.63
CA LEU A 107 22.23 4.51 -21.45
C LEU A 107 21.10 5.27 -20.77
N VAL A 108 19.95 4.63 -20.60
CA VAL A 108 18.73 5.29 -20.12
C VAL A 108 18.18 4.55 -18.91
N ASP A 109 17.83 5.29 -17.87
CA ASP A 109 17.13 4.77 -16.70
C ASP A 109 15.63 4.53 -16.99
N MET A 110 15.25 3.26 -17.16
CA MET A 110 13.87 2.86 -17.45
C MET A 110 12.91 2.99 -16.25
N SER A 111 13.41 3.27 -15.04
CA SER A 111 12.58 3.47 -13.85
C SER A 111 12.05 4.89 -13.74
N SER A 112 12.84 5.85 -14.23
CA SER A 112 12.53 7.28 -14.18
C SER A 112 11.75 7.76 -15.42
N LEU A 113 11.66 6.94 -16.46
CA LEU A 113 10.88 7.19 -17.67
C LEU A 113 9.37 7.04 -17.44
N GLY A 114 8.57 7.87 -18.13
CA GLY A 114 7.12 7.70 -18.20
C GLY A 114 6.74 6.36 -18.84
N ASN A 115 5.60 5.79 -18.42
CA ASN A 115 5.11 4.50 -18.94
C ASN A 115 4.97 4.49 -20.48
N GLU A 116 4.60 5.63 -21.06
CA GLU A 116 4.42 5.79 -22.51
C GLU A 116 5.78 5.70 -23.23
N ASP A 117 6.76 6.49 -22.82
CA ASP A 117 8.10 6.51 -23.42
C ASP A 117 8.80 5.16 -23.27
N ARG A 118 8.68 4.53 -22.09
CA ARG A 118 9.19 3.18 -21.85
C ARG A 118 8.57 2.16 -22.80
N SER A 119 7.24 2.21 -22.98
CA SER A 119 6.53 1.32 -23.89
C SER A 119 6.95 1.55 -25.35
N ASN A 120 7.15 2.82 -25.75
CA ASN A 120 7.56 3.17 -27.10
C ASN A 120 8.99 2.69 -27.40
N LEU A 121 9.92 2.83 -26.45
CA LEU A 121 11.29 2.31 -26.59
C LEU A 121 11.33 0.79 -26.74
N GLU A 122 10.48 0.06 -26.00
CA GLU A 122 10.36 -1.40 -26.12
C GLU A 122 9.68 -1.82 -27.43
N LYS A 123 8.57 -1.18 -27.83
CA LYS A 123 7.84 -1.49 -29.07
C LYS A 123 8.66 -1.24 -30.33
N LEU A 124 9.44 -0.17 -30.33
CA LEU A 124 10.29 0.19 -31.47
C LEU A 124 11.55 -0.69 -31.54
N GLY A 125 11.85 -1.46 -30.50
CA GLY A 125 13.05 -2.28 -30.40
C GLY A 125 14.32 -1.47 -30.19
N LEU A 126 14.18 -0.24 -29.66
CA LEU A 126 15.28 0.69 -29.41
C LEU A 126 16.02 0.32 -28.11
N ALA A 127 15.30 -0.19 -27.11
CA ALA A 127 15.88 -0.65 -25.85
C ALA A 127 16.42 -2.09 -25.93
N GLY A 128 17.71 -2.26 -25.64
CA GLY A 128 18.35 -3.57 -25.51
C GLY A 128 17.74 -4.42 -24.38
N SER A 129 17.84 -5.74 -24.51
CA SER A 129 17.34 -6.71 -23.51
C SER A 129 18.26 -6.81 -22.29
N GLU A 130 19.54 -6.48 -22.45
CA GLU A 130 20.52 -6.47 -21.36
C GLU A 130 20.29 -5.30 -20.39
N LYS A 131 20.43 -5.61 -19.11
CA LYS A 131 20.32 -4.64 -18.01
C LYS A 131 21.70 -4.29 -17.50
N PHE A 132 21.89 -3.02 -17.19
CA PHE A 132 23.15 -2.48 -16.70
C PHE A 132 22.95 -1.91 -15.29
N LEU A 133 23.99 -2.02 -14.48
CA LEU A 133 24.11 -1.28 -13.24
C LEU A 133 25.04 -0.10 -13.50
N VAL A 134 24.61 1.10 -13.14
CA VAL A 134 25.39 2.33 -13.29
C VAL A 134 25.84 2.79 -11.92
N VAL A 135 27.13 3.08 -11.83
CA VAL A 135 27.76 3.58 -10.62
C VAL A 135 28.36 4.94 -10.96
N LYS A 136 27.82 5.98 -10.33
CA LYS A 136 28.28 7.37 -10.48
C LYS A 136 29.19 7.71 -9.31
N PRO A 137 30.53 7.80 -9.52
CA PRO A 137 31.49 8.06 -8.44
C PRO A 137 31.26 9.38 -7.71
N GLU A 138 30.64 10.36 -8.37
CA GLU A 138 30.39 11.69 -7.83
C GLU A 138 29.30 11.71 -6.74
N GLU A 139 28.33 10.80 -6.81
CA GLU A 139 27.22 10.69 -5.85
C GLU A 139 27.60 9.87 -4.61
N LEU A 140 28.78 9.23 -4.62
CA LEU A 140 29.24 8.30 -3.59
C LEU A 140 30.03 8.98 -2.45
N PRO A 141 29.91 8.49 -1.20
CA PRO A 141 30.79 8.88 -0.10
C PRO A 141 32.26 8.64 -0.44
N ALA A 142 33.17 9.47 0.10
CA ALA A 142 34.60 9.41 -0.23
C ALA A 142 35.26 8.05 0.09
N LYS A 143 34.71 7.32 1.07
CA LYS A 143 35.18 5.98 1.45
C LYS A 143 34.85 4.93 0.38
N ASP A 144 33.61 4.93 -0.10
CA ASP A 144 33.14 3.96 -1.11
C ASP A 144 33.75 4.24 -2.49
N ARG A 145 34.07 5.50 -2.80
CA ARG A 145 34.80 5.86 -4.04
C ARG A 145 36.15 5.15 -4.18
N ALA A 146 36.92 5.07 -3.09
CA ALA A 146 38.24 4.44 -3.12
C ALA A 146 38.13 2.91 -3.28
N GLU A 147 37.16 2.29 -2.62
CA GLU A 147 36.91 0.85 -2.71
C GLU A 147 36.36 0.45 -4.09
N ILE A 148 35.42 1.22 -4.64
CA ILE A 148 34.86 1.01 -5.98
C ILE A 148 35.93 1.21 -7.06
N GLY A 149 36.80 2.22 -6.92
CA GLY A 149 37.94 2.41 -7.82
C GLY A 149 38.90 1.20 -7.83
N GLY A 150 39.13 0.57 -6.67
CA GLY A 150 39.91 -0.66 -6.57
C GLY A 150 39.25 -1.86 -7.26
N ILE A 151 37.92 -1.95 -7.23
CA ILE A 151 37.15 -3.02 -7.89
C ILE A 151 37.15 -2.84 -9.41
N ILE A 152 37.01 -1.59 -9.88
CA ILE A 152 37.10 -1.27 -11.31
C ILE A 152 38.49 -1.65 -11.85
N GLY A 153 39.55 -1.34 -11.12
CA GLY A 153 40.92 -1.73 -11.47
C GLY A 153 41.16 -3.25 -11.44
N LYS A 154 40.42 -4.00 -10.62
CA LYS A 154 40.49 -5.46 -10.52
C LYS A 154 39.77 -6.17 -11.69
N TYR A 155 38.75 -5.54 -12.28
CA TYR A 155 37.95 -6.10 -13.37
C TYR A 155 37.79 -5.13 -14.56
N PRO A 156 38.88 -4.69 -15.21
CA PRO A 156 38.84 -3.62 -16.22
C PRO A 156 38.03 -3.99 -17.48
N THR A 157 37.85 -5.28 -17.78
CA THR A 157 37.08 -5.74 -18.94
C THR A 157 35.58 -5.88 -18.67
N ALA A 158 35.15 -5.79 -17.42
CA ALA A 158 33.75 -5.93 -17.02
C ALA A 158 33.02 -4.57 -16.94
N PHE A 159 33.77 -3.48 -16.74
CA PHE A 159 33.24 -2.13 -16.61
C PHE A 159 33.45 -1.34 -17.91
N GLY A 160 32.39 -0.70 -18.39
CA GLY A 160 32.50 0.38 -19.38
C GLY A 160 32.49 1.73 -18.70
N GLU A 161 33.15 2.72 -19.32
CA GLU A 161 33.17 4.11 -18.84
C GLU A 161 32.49 5.00 -19.89
N ALA A 162 31.46 5.74 -19.49
CA ALA A 162 30.77 6.68 -20.35
C ALA A 162 30.26 7.86 -19.53
N GLY A 163 30.53 9.09 -20.00
CA GLY A 163 30.02 10.32 -19.38
C GLY A 163 30.36 10.52 -17.91
N GLY A 164 31.51 10.02 -17.44
CA GLY A 164 31.93 10.09 -16.02
C GLY A 164 31.28 9.05 -15.10
N ALA A 165 30.50 8.11 -15.65
CA ALA A 165 29.90 7.00 -14.92
C ALA A 165 30.47 5.66 -15.39
N TYR A 166 30.56 4.71 -14.46
CA TYR A 166 30.93 3.33 -14.75
C TYR A 166 29.67 2.48 -14.85
N TYR A 167 29.58 1.63 -15.88
CA TYR A 167 28.46 0.72 -16.04
C TYR A 167 28.94 -0.73 -16.20
N ILE A 168 28.17 -1.66 -15.65
CA ILE A 168 28.45 -3.11 -15.72
C ILE A 168 27.18 -3.87 -16.12
N SER A 169 27.31 -4.85 -17.01
CA SER A 169 26.18 -5.69 -17.42
C SER A 169 25.78 -6.66 -16.32
N TYR A 170 24.50 -6.99 -16.23
CA TYR A 170 24.00 -7.96 -15.24
C TYR A 170 24.61 -9.37 -15.40
N GLY A 171 25.02 -9.74 -16.62
CA GLY A 171 25.77 -10.97 -16.87
C GLY A 171 27.16 -10.92 -16.22
N ALA A 172 27.89 -9.82 -16.39
CA ALA A 172 29.22 -9.62 -15.82
C ALA A 172 29.20 -9.49 -14.29
N LEU A 173 28.13 -8.93 -13.71
CA LEU A 173 27.93 -8.86 -12.25
C LEU A 173 28.00 -10.25 -11.59
N LYS A 174 27.52 -11.31 -12.25
CA LYS A 174 27.58 -12.68 -11.68
C LYS A 174 29.00 -13.24 -11.56
N GLY A 175 29.97 -12.68 -12.31
CA GLY A 175 31.37 -13.09 -12.28
C GLY A 175 32.19 -12.44 -11.15
N LEU A 176 31.62 -11.44 -10.45
CA LEU A 176 32.29 -10.75 -9.36
C LEU A 176 32.27 -11.55 -8.05
N GLY A 177 33.29 -11.36 -7.22
CA GLY A 177 33.32 -11.92 -5.87
C GLY A 177 32.18 -11.34 -5.01
N ARG A 178 31.63 -12.15 -4.09
CA ARG A 178 30.52 -11.71 -3.21
C ARG A 178 30.86 -10.44 -2.41
N ALA A 179 32.11 -10.31 -1.96
CA ALA A 179 32.56 -9.12 -1.24
C ALA A 179 32.54 -7.86 -2.13
N ASP A 180 33.03 -7.98 -3.36
CA ASP A 180 33.08 -6.89 -4.35
C ASP A 180 31.68 -6.47 -4.81
N LEU A 181 30.72 -7.41 -4.85
CA LEU A 181 29.32 -7.10 -5.13
C LEU A 181 28.63 -6.35 -4.01
N LEU A 182 28.93 -6.68 -2.75
CA LEU A 182 28.34 -6.02 -1.59
C LEU A 182 28.83 -4.58 -1.43
N THR A 183 30.09 -4.31 -1.77
CA THR A 183 30.65 -2.95 -1.78
C THR A 183 30.11 -2.14 -2.95
N LEU A 184 29.96 -2.73 -4.13
CA LEU A 184 29.36 -2.04 -5.29
C LEU A 184 27.88 -1.66 -5.04
N ARG A 185 27.15 -2.48 -4.27
CA ARG A 185 25.73 -2.28 -3.94
C ARG A 185 25.50 -1.73 -2.53
N SER A 186 26.53 -1.25 -1.84
CA SER A 186 26.41 -0.82 -0.43
C SER A 186 25.39 0.31 -0.24
N GLU A 187 25.38 1.27 -1.16
CA GLU A 187 24.41 2.37 -1.23
C GLU A 187 22.97 1.87 -1.41
N GLU A 188 22.74 1.00 -2.40
CA GLU A 188 21.41 0.41 -2.66
C GLU A 188 20.91 -0.38 -1.45
N ILE A 189 21.78 -1.16 -0.80
CA ILE A 189 21.45 -1.94 0.39
C ILE A 189 21.07 -1.04 1.56
N ARG A 190 21.78 0.08 1.74
CA ARG A 190 21.47 1.06 2.80
C ARG A 190 20.10 1.71 2.58
N GLU A 191 19.83 2.15 1.36
CA GLU A 191 18.57 2.78 0.98
C GLU A 191 17.38 1.80 1.12
N VAL A 192 17.55 0.55 0.66
CA VAL A 192 16.56 -0.52 0.88
C VAL A 192 16.37 -0.79 2.36
N GLY A 193 17.44 -0.75 3.17
CA GLY A 193 17.37 -0.90 4.62
C GLY A 193 16.54 0.19 5.29
N ILE A 194 16.70 1.45 4.87
CA ILE A 194 15.88 2.58 5.35
C ILE A 194 14.41 2.38 4.93
N LEU A 195 14.14 2.04 3.67
CA LEU A 195 12.78 1.77 3.21
C LEU A 195 12.13 0.60 3.95
N ALA A 196 12.89 -0.46 4.25
CA ALA A 196 12.42 -1.59 5.04
C ALA A 196 12.11 -1.17 6.49
N ALA A 197 12.94 -0.32 7.10
CA ALA A 197 12.67 0.23 8.44
C ALA A 197 11.42 1.13 8.45
N VAL A 198 11.24 1.98 7.43
CA VAL A 198 10.04 2.81 7.25
C VAL A 198 8.80 1.93 7.06
N LEU A 199 8.89 0.89 6.23
CA LEU A 199 7.81 -0.08 6.05
C LEU A 199 7.47 -0.77 7.37
N PHE A 200 8.47 -1.21 8.12
CA PHE A 200 8.27 -1.85 9.42
C PHE A 200 7.57 -0.92 10.42
N LEU A 201 7.99 0.35 10.49
CA LEU A 201 7.32 1.37 11.30
C LEU A 201 5.89 1.64 10.83
N CYS A 202 5.65 1.65 9.52
CA CYS A 202 4.32 1.78 8.93
C CYS A 202 3.41 0.61 9.37
N LEU A 203 3.90 -0.63 9.30
CA LEU A 203 3.16 -1.82 9.75
C LEU A 203 2.85 -1.78 11.25
N ILE A 204 3.80 -1.32 12.07
CA ILE A 204 3.56 -1.09 13.51
C ILE A 204 2.47 -0.03 13.70
N GLY A 205 2.52 1.07 12.93
CA GLY A 205 1.51 2.12 12.96
C GLY A 205 0.11 1.59 12.61
N ILE A 206 0.00 0.81 11.53
CA ILE A 206 -1.23 0.12 11.12
C ILE A 206 -1.76 -0.75 12.26
N PHE A 207 -0.90 -1.57 12.86
CA PHE A 207 -1.29 -2.43 13.97
C PHE A 207 -1.81 -1.63 15.17
N ILE A 208 -1.11 -0.57 15.59
CA ILE A 208 -1.50 0.26 16.72
C ILE A 208 -2.82 0.99 16.44
N PHE A 209 -2.96 1.64 15.29
CA PHE A 209 -4.17 2.39 14.95
C PHE A 209 -5.37 1.49 14.71
N SER A 210 -5.19 0.34 14.04
CA SER A 210 -6.24 -0.66 13.85
C SER A 210 -6.71 -1.26 15.18
N SER A 211 -5.76 -1.57 16.08
CA SER A 211 -6.06 -2.05 17.42
C SER A 211 -6.80 -1.00 18.25
N ALA A 212 -6.32 0.25 18.25
CA ALA A 212 -6.95 1.36 18.96
C ALA A 212 -8.35 1.67 18.41
N PHE A 213 -8.52 1.68 17.09
CA PHE A 213 -9.81 1.80 16.41
C PHE A 213 -10.78 0.72 16.90
N THR A 214 -10.35 -0.55 16.81
CA THR A 214 -11.17 -1.70 17.19
C THR A 214 -11.56 -1.64 18.67
N TYR A 215 -10.62 -1.28 19.54
CA TYR A 215 -10.86 -1.15 20.97
C TYR A 215 -11.88 -0.05 21.27
N LEU A 216 -11.71 1.16 20.72
CA LEU A 216 -12.61 2.29 20.95
C LEU A 216 -14.01 2.04 20.39
N LEU A 217 -14.10 1.38 19.24
CA LEU A 217 -15.37 0.99 18.64
C LEU A 217 -16.11 -0.02 19.53
N ASN A 218 -15.43 -1.07 20.01
CA ASN A 218 -16.03 -2.05 20.91
C ASN A 218 -16.42 -1.42 22.25
N PHE A 219 -15.55 -0.60 22.83
CA PHE A 219 -15.82 0.08 24.10
C PHE A 219 -17.06 0.97 24.02
N SER A 220 -17.17 1.78 22.97
CA SER A 220 -18.33 2.63 22.74
C SER A 220 -19.59 1.81 22.44
N GLY A 221 -19.47 0.73 21.66
CA GLY A 221 -20.55 -0.24 21.40
C GLY A 221 -21.14 -0.82 22.68
N HIS A 222 -20.30 -1.36 23.58
CA HIS A 222 -20.75 -1.91 24.87
C HIS A 222 -21.41 -0.87 25.76
N ARG A 223 -20.91 0.36 25.78
CA ARG A 223 -21.46 1.45 26.58
C ARG A 223 -22.82 1.93 26.06
N ILE A 224 -22.97 2.06 24.74
CA ILE A 224 -24.26 2.35 24.08
C ILE A 224 -25.24 1.22 24.39
N MET A 225 -24.78 -0.03 24.27
CA MET A 225 -25.56 -1.22 24.54
C MET A 225 -26.10 -1.27 25.97
N HIS A 226 -25.23 -1.05 26.95
CA HIS A 226 -25.61 -0.97 28.36
C HIS A 226 -26.73 0.06 28.56
N ARG A 227 -26.58 1.27 27.98
CA ARG A 227 -27.58 2.33 28.10
C ARG A 227 -28.92 1.95 27.47
N VAL A 228 -28.91 1.35 26.28
CA VAL A 228 -30.13 0.87 25.62
C VAL A 228 -30.83 -0.16 26.50
N ARG A 229 -30.10 -1.14 27.03
CA ARG A 229 -30.67 -2.18 27.90
C ARG A 229 -31.28 -1.60 29.18
N THR A 230 -30.59 -0.68 29.85
CA THR A 230 -31.10 -0.03 31.06
C THR A 230 -32.37 0.78 30.77
N GLU A 231 -32.40 1.56 29.70
CA GLU A 231 -33.55 2.41 29.34
C GLU A 231 -34.78 1.57 28.95
N VAL A 232 -34.57 0.56 28.10
CA VAL A 232 -35.65 -0.35 27.67
C VAL A 232 -36.20 -1.13 28.86
N PHE A 233 -35.33 -1.62 29.75
CA PHE A 233 -35.75 -2.33 30.94
C PHE A 233 -36.52 -1.42 31.91
N ALA A 234 -36.00 -0.23 32.21
CA ALA A 234 -36.66 0.74 33.09
C ALA A 234 -38.03 1.18 32.54
N ARG A 235 -38.14 1.36 31.22
CA ARG A 235 -39.42 1.69 30.57
C ARG A 235 -40.39 0.52 30.63
N THR A 236 -39.92 -0.71 30.43
CA THR A 236 -40.75 -1.92 30.53
C THR A 236 -41.36 -2.03 31.92
N LEU A 237 -40.58 -1.83 32.99
CA LEU A 237 -41.07 -1.89 34.37
C LEU A 237 -42.12 -0.84 34.73
N ARG A 238 -42.20 0.27 33.97
CA ARG A 238 -43.15 1.37 34.22
C ARG A 238 -44.45 1.24 33.41
N LEU A 239 -44.61 0.18 32.62
CA LEU A 239 -45.80 -0.02 31.81
C LEU A 239 -47.00 -0.43 32.69
N PRO A 240 -48.23 -0.01 32.32
CA PRO A 240 -49.43 -0.39 33.06
C PRO A 240 -49.70 -1.89 32.96
N GLN A 241 -50.33 -2.48 33.98
CA GLN A 241 -50.67 -3.91 34.04
C GLN A 241 -51.41 -4.41 32.77
N SER A 242 -52.32 -3.59 32.24
CA SER A 242 -53.08 -3.89 31.01
C SER A 242 -52.21 -4.14 29.77
N PHE A 243 -50.97 -3.64 29.75
CA PHE A 243 -50.01 -3.93 28.70
C PHE A 243 -49.47 -5.36 28.82
N PHE A 244 -49.20 -5.83 30.04
CA PHE A 244 -48.69 -7.17 30.31
C PHE A 244 -49.76 -8.25 30.12
N ASP A 245 -51.03 -7.93 30.38
CA ASP A 245 -52.14 -8.84 30.11
C ASP A 245 -52.29 -9.17 28.61
N LYS A 246 -51.83 -8.26 27.72
CA LYS A 246 -51.87 -8.42 26.25
C LYS A 246 -50.56 -8.89 25.62
N ASN A 247 -49.47 -8.92 26.39
CA ASN A 247 -48.14 -9.23 25.89
C ASN A 247 -47.44 -10.24 26.80
N PRO A 248 -47.22 -11.50 26.35
CA PRO A 248 -46.56 -12.52 27.15
C PRO A 248 -45.16 -12.07 27.61
N VAL A 249 -44.86 -12.27 28.89
CA VAL A 249 -43.59 -11.85 29.51
C VAL A 249 -42.38 -12.43 28.78
N GLY A 250 -42.44 -13.68 28.32
CA GLY A 250 -41.37 -14.31 27.56
C GLY A 250 -40.99 -13.55 26.28
N ARG A 251 -41.99 -13.01 25.55
CA ARG A 251 -41.76 -12.18 24.36
C ARG A 251 -41.03 -10.89 24.72
N LEU A 252 -41.40 -10.26 25.83
CA LEU A 252 -40.76 -9.03 26.31
C LEU A 252 -39.29 -9.31 26.68
N THR A 253 -39.02 -10.39 27.42
CA THR A 253 -37.66 -10.81 27.76
C THR A 253 -36.80 -11.01 26.51
N THR A 254 -37.31 -11.73 25.50
CA THR A 254 -36.60 -11.94 24.23
C THR A 254 -36.32 -10.63 23.49
N ARG A 255 -37.23 -9.65 23.52
CA ARG A 255 -36.97 -8.34 22.88
C ARG A 255 -35.91 -7.53 23.61
N VAL A 256 -35.90 -7.54 24.95
CA VAL A 256 -34.89 -6.80 25.74
C VAL A 256 -33.50 -7.42 25.61
N THR A 257 -33.41 -8.72 25.35
CA THR A 257 -32.13 -9.43 25.22
C THR A 257 -31.69 -9.56 23.76
N SER A 258 -32.49 -10.21 22.91
CA SER A 258 -32.15 -10.60 21.54
C SER A 258 -32.15 -9.41 20.57
N ASP A 259 -33.23 -8.64 20.50
CA ASP A 259 -33.33 -7.52 19.56
C ASP A 259 -32.28 -6.44 19.86
N VAL A 260 -32.01 -6.25 21.16
CA VAL A 260 -30.97 -5.37 21.65
C VAL A 260 -29.59 -5.89 21.25
N ASN A 261 -29.29 -7.19 21.41
CA ASN A 261 -28.01 -7.75 20.95
C ASN A 261 -27.82 -7.65 19.42
N ALA A 262 -28.87 -7.88 18.62
CA ALA A 262 -28.82 -7.72 17.17
C ALA A 262 -28.43 -6.29 16.75
N ILE A 263 -28.83 -5.28 17.53
CA ILE A 263 -28.41 -3.89 17.33
C ILE A 263 -26.90 -3.70 17.62
N ASN A 264 -26.31 -4.39 18.60
CA ASN A 264 -24.86 -4.34 18.85
C ASN A 264 -24.08 -4.94 17.67
N GLU A 265 -24.52 -6.09 17.20
CA GLU A 265 -23.89 -6.79 16.08
C GLU A 265 -23.97 -5.97 14.81
N MET A 266 -25.13 -5.36 14.51
CA MET A 266 -25.27 -4.43 13.38
C MET A 266 -24.29 -3.26 13.49
N TYR A 267 -24.19 -2.64 14.67
CA TYR A 267 -23.32 -1.49 14.90
C TYR A 267 -21.83 -1.83 14.70
N THR A 268 -21.39 -2.93 15.32
CA THR A 268 -20.00 -3.38 15.25
C THR A 268 -19.65 -3.90 13.87
N SER A 269 -20.55 -4.67 13.24
CA SER A 269 -20.35 -5.21 11.89
C SER A 269 -20.27 -4.12 10.84
N VAL A 270 -21.17 -3.14 10.84
CA VAL A 270 -21.16 -2.06 9.83
C VAL A 270 -19.87 -1.24 9.95
N ALA A 271 -19.46 -0.88 11.16
CA ALA A 271 -18.24 -0.11 11.37
C ALA A 271 -16.96 -0.89 11.02
N VAL A 272 -16.89 -2.20 11.28
CA VAL A 272 -15.78 -3.07 10.85
C VAL A 272 -15.79 -3.29 9.34
N GLN A 273 -16.96 -3.38 8.72
CA GLN A 273 -17.07 -3.61 7.28
C GLN A 273 -16.60 -2.40 6.48
N PHE A 274 -16.89 -1.19 6.96
CA PHE A 274 -16.29 0.03 6.41
C PHE A 274 -14.74 0.02 6.47
N VAL A 275 -14.13 -0.63 7.47
CA VAL A 275 -12.67 -0.76 7.58
C VAL A 275 -12.11 -1.77 6.58
N LYS A 276 -12.89 -2.77 6.20
CA LYS A 276 -12.46 -3.82 5.27
C LYS A 276 -12.71 -3.47 3.80
N ASP A 277 -13.71 -2.62 3.54
CA ASP A 277 -14.15 -2.25 2.20
C ASP A 277 -13.47 -0.97 1.67
N VAL A 278 -12.76 -0.22 2.53
CA VAL A 278 -11.85 0.88 2.14
C VAL A 278 -10.47 0.30 1.89
#